data_AF-A0A964GND6-F1
#
_entry.id   AF-A0A964GND6-F1
#
_cell.length_a   1.000
_cell.length_b   1.000
_cell.length_c   1.000
_cell.angle_alpha   90.00
_cell.angle_beta   90.00
_cell.angle_gamma   90.00
#
_symmetry.space_group_name_H-M   'P 1'
#
loop_
_entity.id
_entity.type
_entity.pdbx_description
1 polymer ?
#
loop_
_entity_poly.entity_id
_entity_poly.type
_entity_poly.pdbx_seq_one_letter_code
_entity_poly.pdbx_strand_id
1 'polypeptide(L)'
;MAARRLTLALALLGGTAAQADGLPPPAYQLAAAQAGIPASVLFAIAQQESGTPLRGRLIPWPWTLNVAGTPQRFATRDQACSALTVALNRHDPKRIDVGLGQTNLGYHPERYPTACDALDPRANLAVTSDLLREHYTDVGDWVIAAGRYHRPAGGAPAARYSTQFSQHWQRLEAATSSRGGPRL
;
A
#
# COMPACT_ATOMS: atom_id res chain seq x y z
N MET A 1 -22.27 -47.57 46.17
CA MET A 1 -21.16 -47.44 45.22
C MET A 1 -21.26 -46.07 44.56
N ALA A 2 -20.48 -45.08 45.01
CA ALA A 2 -20.51 -43.72 44.46
C ALA A 2 -19.27 -43.51 43.57
N ALA A 3 -19.49 -43.28 42.28
CA ALA A 3 -18.44 -43.08 41.29
C ALA A 3 -17.87 -41.65 41.38
N ARG A 4 -16.56 -41.54 41.66
CA ARG A 4 -15.80 -40.28 41.54
C ARG A 4 -15.57 -39.97 40.06
N ARG A 5 -16.01 -38.79 39.61
CA ARG A 5 -15.68 -38.26 38.28
C ARG A 5 -14.39 -37.45 38.39
N LEU A 6 -13.33 -37.87 37.70
CA LEU A 6 -12.13 -37.06 37.48
C LEU A 6 -12.36 -36.14 36.28
N THR A 7 -12.28 -34.83 36.49
CA THR A 7 -12.23 -33.83 35.43
C THR A 7 -10.78 -33.49 35.13
N LEU A 8 -10.31 -33.84 33.92
CA LEU A 8 -8.99 -33.46 33.42
C LEU A 8 -9.10 -32.05 32.82
N ALA A 9 -8.43 -31.06 33.42
CA ALA A 9 -8.37 -29.71 32.88
C ALA A 9 -7.26 -29.62 31.82
N LEU A 10 -7.64 -29.46 30.55
CA LEU A 10 -6.71 -29.24 29.44
C LEU A 10 -6.34 -27.75 29.41
N ALA A 11 -5.12 -27.42 29.83
CA ALA A 11 -4.59 -26.07 29.72
C ALA A 11 -4.23 -25.76 28.26
N LEU A 12 -5.04 -24.94 27.60
CA LEU A 12 -4.73 -24.38 26.28
C LEU A 12 -3.63 -23.32 26.45
N LEU A 13 -2.40 -23.67 26.08
CA LEU A 13 -1.34 -22.68 25.86
C LEU A 13 -1.68 -21.87 24.61
N GLY A 14 -2.28 -20.70 24.81
CA GLY A 14 -2.48 -19.71 23.76
C GLY A 14 -1.14 -19.12 23.33
N GLY A 15 -0.62 -19.56 22.18
CA GLY A 15 0.49 -18.87 21.52
C GLY A 15 0.01 -17.53 20.96
N THR A 16 0.47 -16.43 21.52
CA THR A 16 0.27 -15.11 20.92
C THR A 16 1.17 -15.00 19.69
N ALA A 17 0.58 -15.07 18.50
CA ALA A 17 1.29 -14.70 17.28
C ALA A 17 1.70 -13.23 17.40
N ALA A 18 2.99 -12.97 17.49
CA ALA A 18 3.52 -11.61 17.57
C ALA A 18 3.07 -10.81 16.34
N GLN A 19 2.20 -9.83 16.57
CA GLN A 19 1.74 -8.90 15.54
C GLN A 19 2.93 -8.06 15.06
N ALA A 20 3.33 -8.26 13.81
CA ALA A 20 4.34 -7.46 13.11
C ALA A 20 3.72 -6.14 12.62
N ASP A 21 3.10 -5.37 13.52
CA ASP A 21 2.14 -4.31 13.15
C ASP A 21 2.64 -2.86 13.17
N GLY A 22 3.93 -2.62 13.42
CA GLY A 22 4.45 -1.24 13.53
C GLY A 22 5.16 -0.70 12.29
N LEU A 23 6.13 -1.45 11.77
CA LEU A 23 7.09 -0.93 10.78
C LEU A 23 6.67 -1.29 9.36
N PRO A 24 6.75 -0.34 8.40
CA PRO A 24 6.64 -0.64 6.97
C PRO A 24 7.56 -1.80 6.56
N PRO A 25 7.13 -2.70 5.66
CA PRO A 25 7.99 -3.80 5.20
C PRO A 25 9.30 -3.30 4.54
N PRO A 26 10.39 -4.09 4.54
CA PRO A 26 11.71 -3.63 4.08
C PRO A 26 11.75 -3.03 2.67
N ALA A 27 10.95 -3.53 1.73
CA ALA A 27 10.87 -2.98 0.38
C ALA A 27 10.41 -1.51 0.36
N TYR A 28 9.48 -1.14 1.24
CA TYR A 28 9.02 0.23 1.40
C TYR A 28 10.10 1.11 2.03
N GLN A 29 10.80 0.60 3.04
CA GLN A 29 11.90 1.33 3.67
C GLN A 29 13.01 1.65 2.67
N LEU A 30 13.38 0.67 1.82
CA LEU A 30 14.41 0.84 0.81
C LEU A 30 14.01 1.89 -0.25
N ALA A 31 12.84 1.75 -0.87
CA ALA A 31 12.36 2.70 -1.88
C ALA A 31 12.20 4.11 -1.28
N ALA A 32 11.62 4.20 -0.08
CA ALA A 32 11.45 5.47 0.61
C ALA A 32 12.78 6.15 0.92
N ALA A 33 13.78 5.39 1.39
CA ALA A 33 15.12 5.92 1.65
C ALA A 33 15.80 6.44 0.37
N GLN A 34 15.64 5.75 -0.76
CA GLN A 34 16.19 6.18 -2.06
C GLN A 34 15.59 7.51 -2.53
N ALA A 35 14.30 7.73 -2.33
CA ALA A 35 13.62 9.00 -2.64
C ALA A 35 13.71 10.05 -1.50
N GLY A 36 14.30 9.67 -0.36
CA GLY A 36 14.42 10.47 0.86
C GLY A 36 13.08 10.75 1.58
N ILE A 37 12.03 10.00 1.31
CA ILE A 37 10.70 10.18 1.91
C ILE A 37 10.54 9.29 3.17
N PRO A 38 9.61 9.59 4.10
CA PRO A 38 9.33 8.68 5.20
C PRO A 38 8.74 7.35 4.71
N ALA A 39 9.27 6.23 5.20
CA ALA A 39 8.75 4.90 4.82
C ALA A 39 7.28 4.70 5.22
N SER A 40 6.86 5.30 6.33
CA SER A 40 5.47 5.28 6.80
C SER A 40 4.53 6.03 5.87
N VAL A 41 4.98 7.13 5.26
CA VAL A 41 4.25 7.87 4.22
C VAL A 41 4.05 6.99 2.98
N LEU A 42 5.12 6.39 2.46
CA LEU A 42 5.01 5.50 1.29
C LEU A 42 4.10 4.31 1.55
N PHE A 43 4.20 3.70 2.73
CA PHE A 43 3.35 2.57 3.11
C PHE A 43 1.88 2.96 3.33
N ALA A 44 1.61 4.17 3.84
CA ALA A 44 0.25 4.70 3.95
C ALA A 44 -0.38 4.93 2.55
N ILE A 45 0.37 5.48 1.59
CA ILE A 45 -0.07 5.60 0.19
C ILE A 45 -0.42 4.22 -0.37
N ALA A 46 0.50 3.25 -0.31
CA ALA A 46 0.25 1.93 -0.89
C ALA A 46 -0.94 1.21 -0.24
N GLN A 47 -1.18 1.39 1.07
CA GLN A 47 -2.36 0.86 1.74
C GLN A 47 -3.65 1.49 1.25
N GLN A 48 -3.65 2.78 0.93
CA GLN A 48 -4.82 3.46 0.41
C GLN A 48 -5.09 3.13 -1.06
N GLU A 49 -4.02 2.96 -1.85
CA GLU A 49 -4.09 2.69 -3.29
C GLU A 49 -4.42 1.24 -3.62
N SER A 50 -3.71 0.27 -3.02
CA SER A 50 -3.84 -1.16 -3.37
C SER A 50 -4.13 -2.05 -2.16
N GLY A 51 -4.51 -1.45 -1.04
CA GLY A 51 -4.83 -2.17 0.19
C GLY A 51 -5.86 -3.27 -0.03
N THR A 52 -5.56 -4.44 0.55
CA THR A 52 -6.41 -5.61 0.51
C THR A 52 -6.56 -6.18 1.92
N PRO A 53 -7.80 -6.36 2.43
CA PRO A 53 -8.02 -6.99 3.72
C PRO A 53 -7.52 -8.44 3.70
N LEU A 54 -6.55 -8.75 4.55
CA LEU A 54 -6.01 -10.09 4.72
C LEU A 54 -5.72 -10.33 6.20
N ARG A 55 -6.38 -11.35 6.78
CA ARG A 55 -6.20 -11.74 8.20
C ARG A 55 -6.36 -10.56 9.18
N GLY A 56 -7.36 -9.72 8.95
CA GLY A 56 -7.66 -8.55 9.78
C GLY A 56 -6.73 -7.35 9.57
N ARG A 57 -5.82 -7.40 8.60
CA ARG A 57 -4.88 -6.32 8.26
C ARG A 57 -5.13 -5.80 6.86
N LEU A 58 -4.87 -4.53 6.62
CA LEU A 58 -4.90 -3.95 5.28
C LEU A 58 -3.49 -4.05 4.68
N ILE A 59 -3.30 -4.91 3.68
CA ILE A 59 -1.99 -5.16 3.08
C ILE A 59 -2.01 -4.71 1.62
N PRO A 60 -1.08 -3.84 1.18
CA PRO A 60 -0.97 -3.48 -0.23
C PRO A 60 -0.72 -4.71 -1.10
N TRP A 61 -1.49 -4.85 -2.19
CA TRP A 61 -1.39 -6.00 -3.09
C TRP A 61 -0.74 -5.62 -4.42
N PRO A 62 0.43 -6.18 -4.76
CA PRO A 62 1.25 -5.68 -5.87
C PRO A 62 0.69 -5.96 -7.26
N TRP A 63 -0.17 -6.98 -7.38
CA TRP A 63 -0.78 -7.36 -8.64
C TRP A 63 -2.23 -6.89 -8.67
N THR A 64 -2.41 -5.61 -8.37
CA THR A 64 -3.67 -4.87 -8.46
C THR A 64 -3.69 -4.06 -9.74
N LEU A 65 -4.80 -4.13 -10.47
CA LEU A 65 -5.12 -3.22 -11.57
C LEU A 65 -6.40 -2.45 -11.21
N ASN A 66 -6.47 -1.18 -11.60
CA ASN A 66 -7.74 -0.50 -11.77
C ASN A 66 -7.96 -0.26 -13.25
N VAL A 67 -8.97 -0.90 -13.84
CA VAL A 67 -9.30 -0.76 -15.26
C VAL A 67 -10.61 -0.03 -15.38
N ALA A 68 -10.55 1.20 -15.88
CA ALA A 68 -11.70 2.04 -16.15
C ALA A 68 -12.61 2.28 -14.92
N GLY A 69 -12.04 2.26 -13.72
CA GLY A 69 -12.76 2.39 -12.44
C GLY A 69 -13.09 1.06 -11.77
N THR A 70 -12.74 -0.07 -12.39
CA THR A 70 -12.99 -1.42 -11.86
C THR A 70 -11.71 -2.01 -11.28
N PRO A 71 -11.63 -2.22 -9.94
CA PRO A 71 -10.47 -2.85 -9.34
C PRO A 71 -10.44 -4.36 -9.62
N GLN A 72 -9.25 -4.88 -9.92
CA GLN A 72 -8.97 -6.28 -10.20
C GLN A 72 -7.70 -6.69 -9.44
N ARG A 73 -7.67 -7.89 -8.88
CA ARG A 73 -6.53 -8.41 -8.11
C ARG A 73 -6.19 -9.81 -8.59
N PHE A 74 -4.90 -10.08 -8.76
CA PHE A 74 -4.41 -11.33 -9.32
C PHE A 74 -3.45 -12.04 -8.37
N ALA A 75 -3.37 -13.36 -8.47
CA ALA A 75 -2.52 -14.15 -7.59
C ALA A 75 -1.04 -14.11 -7.99
N THR A 76 -0.73 -13.76 -9.25
CA THR A 76 0.63 -13.69 -9.76
C THR A 76 0.83 -12.50 -10.69
N ARG A 77 2.10 -12.10 -10.88
CA ARG A 77 2.51 -11.06 -11.84
C ARG A 77 2.04 -11.39 -13.26
N ASP A 78 2.20 -12.64 -13.69
CA ASP A 78 1.89 -13.05 -15.07
C ASP A 78 0.39 -12.98 -15.38
N GLN A 79 -0.45 -13.33 -14.40
CA GLN A 79 -1.90 -13.17 -14.52
C GLN A 79 -2.28 -11.69 -14.66
N ALA A 80 -1.72 -10.83 -13.82
CA ALA A 80 -1.94 -9.39 -13.91
C ALA A 80 -1.42 -8.80 -15.23
N CYS A 81 -0.24 -9.21 -15.71
CA CYS A 81 0.33 -8.74 -16.96
C CYS A 81 -0.52 -9.16 -18.17
N SER A 82 -1.05 -10.39 -18.16
CA SER A 82 -1.98 -10.87 -19.18
C SER A 82 -3.27 -10.03 -19.19
N ALA A 83 -3.87 -9.78 -18.03
CA ALA A 83 -5.05 -8.94 -17.92
C ALA A 83 -4.78 -7.49 -18.32
N LEU A 84 -3.63 -6.93 -17.94
CA LEU A 84 -3.19 -5.58 -18.30
C LEU A 84 -3.04 -5.43 -19.82
N THR A 85 -2.43 -6.43 -20.48
CA THR A 85 -2.31 -6.44 -21.94
C THR A 85 -3.67 -6.42 -22.63
N VAL A 86 -4.64 -7.20 -22.13
CA VAL A 86 -6.01 -7.16 -22.65
C VAL A 86 -6.68 -5.80 -22.39
N ALA A 87 -6.49 -5.22 -21.21
CA ALA A 87 -7.06 -3.92 -20.85
C ALA A 87 -6.53 -2.79 -21.75
N LEU A 88 -5.23 -2.75 -22.01
CA LEU A 88 -4.59 -1.74 -22.87
C LEU A 88 -5.08 -1.80 -24.32
N ASN A 89 -5.52 -2.96 -24.80
CA ASN A 89 -6.13 -3.11 -26.13
C ASN A 89 -7.59 -2.62 -26.19
N ARG A 90 -8.24 -2.39 -25.05
CA ARG A 90 -9.68 -2.11 -24.95
C ARG A 90 -10.00 -0.73 -24.38
N HIS A 91 -9.06 -0.13 -23.67
CA HIS A 91 -9.25 1.13 -22.96
C HIS A 91 -8.07 2.06 -23.18
N ASP A 92 -8.34 3.37 -23.09
CA ASP A 92 -7.30 4.38 -23.00
C ASP A 92 -6.39 4.09 -21.78
N PRO A 93 -5.05 4.06 -21.92
CA PRO A 93 -4.12 3.89 -20.81
C PRO A 93 -4.32 4.88 -19.65
N LYS A 94 -4.89 6.07 -19.90
CA LYS A 94 -5.24 7.05 -18.85
C LYS A 94 -6.32 6.56 -17.90
N ARG A 95 -6.99 5.47 -18.25
CA ARG A 95 -8.00 4.80 -17.42
C ARG A 95 -7.47 3.55 -16.74
N ILE A 96 -6.15 3.34 -16.72
CA ILE A 96 -5.52 2.14 -16.19
C ILE A 96 -4.46 2.52 -15.16
N ASP A 97 -4.69 2.09 -13.92
CA ASP A 97 -3.74 2.24 -12.81
C ASP A 97 -3.19 0.87 -12.40
N VAL A 98 -1.90 0.81 -12.06
CA VAL A 98 -1.18 -0.45 -11.88
C VAL A 98 -0.37 -0.47 -10.59
N GLY A 99 -0.43 -1.61 -9.89
CA GLY A 99 0.53 -1.97 -8.85
C GLY A 99 0.24 -1.39 -7.47
N LEU A 100 1.27 -1.40 -6.61
CA LEU A 100 1.18 -1.04 -5.20
C LEU A 100 0.72 0.40 -4.97
N GLY A 101 1.25 1.35 -5.74
CA GLY A 101 0.87 2.75 -5.67
C GLY A 101 -0.14 3.18 -6.75
N GLN A 102 -0.70 2.24 -7.51
CA GLN A 102 -1.67 2.53 -8.57
C GLN A 102 -1.16 3.61 -9.55
N THR A 103 0.04 3.41 -10.11
CA THR A 103 0.59 4.35 -11.11
C THR A 103 -0.24 4.28 -12.39
N ASN A 104 -0.70 5.44 -12.86
CA ASN A 104 -1.47 5.54 -14.09
C ASN A 104 -0.58 5.49 -15.34
N LEU A 105 -0.84 4.54 -16.25
CA LEU A 105 0.00 4.31 -17.42
C LEU A 105 -0.14 5.39 -18.51
N GLY A 106 -1.25 6.09 -18.56
CA GLY A 106 -1.47 7.16 -19.55
C GLY A 106 -0.89 8.52 -19.15
N TYR A 107 -0.65 8.75 -17.86
CA TYR A 107 -0.01 9.97 -17.37
C TYR A 107 1.50 9.83 -17.17
N HIS A 108 1.97 8.62 -16.91
CA HIS A 108 3.39 8.33 -16.65
C HIS A 108 3.95 7.21 -17.54
N PRO A 109 3.71 7.24 -18.88
CA PRO A 109 4.18 6.18 -19.77
C PRO A 109 5.70 6.01 -19.78
N GLU A 110 6.45 7.07 -19.47
CA GLU A 110 7.91 7.10 -19.46
C GLU A 110 8.55 6.46 -18.24
N ARG A 111 7.78 6.21 -17.16
CA ARG A 111 8.32 5.69 -15.89
C ARG A 111 8.64 4.20 -15.93
N TYR A 112 8.20 3.48 -16.96
CA TYR A 112 8.41 2.04 -17.09
C TYR A 112 8.86 1.69 -18.51
N PRO A 113 9.85 0.79 -18.68
CA PRO A 113 10.25 0.30 -20.00
C PRO A 113 9.09 -0.39 -20.74
N THR A 114 8.29 -1.17 -20.01
CA THR A 114 7.04 -1.77 -20.49
C THR A 114 5.93 -1.61 -19.45
N ALA A 115 4.67 -1.67 -19.89
CA ALA A 115 3.52 -1.60 -18.98
C ALA A 115 3.54 -2.68 -17.88
N CYS A 116 4.03 -3.89 -18.18
CA CYS A 116 4.10 -4.97 -17.19
C CYS A 116 5.24 -4.79 -16.18
N ASP A 117 6.19 -3.88 -16.40
CA ASP A 117 7.20 -3.54 -15.39
C ASP A 117 6.59 -2.76 -14.22
N ALA A 118 5.45 -2.09 -14.43
CA ALA A 118 4.68 -1.49 -13.35
C ALA A 118 4.09 -2.52 -12.35
N LEU A 119 4.10 -3.81 -12.69
CA LEU A 119 3.70 -4.91 -11.79
C LEU A 119 4.88 -5.51 -11.02
N ASP A 120 6.13 -5.08 -11.26
CA ASP A 120 7.23 -5.38 -10.37
C ASP A 120 7.10 -4.54 -9.08
N PRO A 121 7.03 -5.16 -7.88
CA PRO A 121 6.82 -4.41 -6.65
C PRO A 121 7.89 -3.37 -6.36
N ARG A 122 9.15 -3.59 -6.75
CA ARG A 122 10.24 -2.65 -6.45
C ARG A 122 10.22 -1.47 -7.41
N ALA A 123 10.06 -1.74 -8.71
CA ALA A 123 9.93 -0.70 -9.72
C ALA A 123 8.71 0.19 -9.43
N ASN A 124 7.57 -0.41 -9.09
CA ASN A 124 6.37 0.34 -8.75
C ASN A 124 6.56 1.23 -7.51
N LEU A 125 7.16 0.70 -6.45
CA LEU A 125 7.44 1.50 -5.25
C LEU A 125 8.42 2.64 -5.50
N ALA A 126 9.44 2.44 -6.33
CA ALA A 126 10.39 3.48 -6.71
C ALA A 126 9.67 4.63 -7.45
N VAL A 127 8.85 4.31 -8.44
CA VAL A 127 8.08 5.32 -9.18
C VAL A 127 7.07 6.02 -8.27
N THR A 128 6.36 5.29 -7.40
CA THR A 128 5.45 5.89 -6.42
C THR A 128 6.18 6.84 -5.48
N SER A 129 7.36 6.47 -4.97
CA SER A 129 8.12 7.33 -4.08
C SER A 129 8.63 8.59 -4.77
N ASP A 130 9.04 8.49 -6.04
CA ASP A 130 9.52 9.62 -6.83
C ASP A 130 8.39 10.62 -7.11
N LEU A 131 7.24 10.14 -7.60
CA LEU A 131 6.06 10.98 -7.85
C LEU A 131 5.57 11.68 -6.57
N LEU A 132 5.58 10.98 -5.44
CA LEU A 132 5.19 11.57 -4.16
C LEU A 132 6.20 12.63 -3.70
N ARG A 133 7.51 12.38 -3.91
CA ARG A 133 8.56 13.36 -3.66
C ARG A 133 8.38 14.60 -4.52
N GLU A 134 8.08 14.45 -5.81
CA GLU A 134 7.84 15.57 -6.73
C GLU A 134 6.74 16.48 -6.19
N HIS A 135 5.59 15.93 -5.79
CA HIS A 135 4.53 16.71 -5.18
C HIS A 135 4.93 17.34 -3.85
N TYR A 136 5.69 16.64 -3.01
CA TYR A 136 6.17 17.19 -1.75
C TYR A 136 7.10 18.38 -1.95
N THR A 137 8.00 18.33 -2.93
CA THR A 137 8.91 19.45 -3.24
C THR A 137 8.14 20.74 -3.50
N ASP A 138 6.97 20.65 -4.11
CA ASP A 138 6.13 21.81 -4.42
C ASP A 138 5.37 22.37 -3.20
N VAL A 139 5.03 21.52 -2.22
CA VAL A 139 4.08 21.89 -1.14
C VAL A 139 4.66 21.86 0.27
N GLY A 140 5.77 21.15 0.50
CA GLY A 140 6.41 21.00 1.80
C GLY A 140 5.64 20.18 2.86
N ASP A 141 4.49 19.61 2.51
CA ASP A 141 3.62 18.88 3.43
C ASP A 141 3.16 17.54 2.84
N TRP A 142 3.34 16.45 3.60
CA TRP A 142 3.04 15.10 3.12
C TRP A 142 1.55 14.81 2.95
N VAL A 143 0.68 15.44 3.74
CA VAL A 143 -0.77 15.26 3.64
C VAL A 143 -1.31 15.95 2.39
N ILE A 144 -0.81 17.14 2.08
CA ILE A 144 -1.12 17.85 0.83
C ILE A 144 -0.50 17.13 -0.37
N ALA A 145 0.75 16.67 -0.26
CA ALA A 145 1.42 15.91 -1.33
C ALA A 145 0.67 14.62 -1.67
N ALA A 146 0.18 13.88 -0.68
CA ALA A 146 -0.65 12.69 -0.86
C ALA A 146 -1.96 13.01 -1.62
N GLY A 147 -2.62 14.13 -1.27
CA GLY A 147 -3.81 14.58 -1.97
C GLY A 147 -3.53 14.93 -3.44
N ARG A 148 -2.40 15.58 -3.72
CA ARG A 148 -1.94 15.90 -5.09
C ARG A 148 -1.53 14.66 -5.87
N TYR A 149 -0.86 13.69 -5.23
CA TYR A 149 -0.52 12.40 -5.83
C TYR A 149 -1.76 11.71 -6.39
N HIS A 150 -2.82 11.62 -5.60
CA HIS A 150 -4.07 11.01 -6.05
C HIS A 150 -4.84 11.87 -7.07
N ARG A 151 -4.84 13.19 -6.87
CA ARG A 151 -5.56 14.13 -7.74
C ARG A 151 -4.77 15.44 -7.86
N PRO A 152 -3.90 15.57 -8.89
CA PRO A 152 -3.04 16.75 -9.04
C PRO A 152 -3.83 18.07 -9.18
N ALA A 153 -5.02 18.01 -9.77
CA ALA A 153 -5.93 19.15 -9.90
C ALA A 153 -6.52 19.64 -8.56
N GLY A 154 -6.31 18.93 -7.45
CA GLY A 154 -6.81 19.30 -6.13
C GLY A 154 -8.32 19.15 -5.96
N GLY A 155 -8.91 20.04 -5.17
CA GLY A 155 -10.33 20.09 -4.89
C GLY A 155 -10.83 19.02 -3.90
N ALA A 156 -12.15 18.86 -3.83
CA ALA A 156 -12.79 17.96 -2.87
C ALA A 156 -12.30 16.49 -2.94
N PRO A 157 -11.99 15.91 -4.12
CA PRO A 157 -11.41 14.56 -4.18
C PRO A 157 -10.04 14.46 -3.50
N ALA A 158 -9.13 15.41 -3.78
CA ALA A 158 -7.81 15.46 -3.15
C ALA A 158 -7.94 15.63 -1.63
N ALA A 159 -8.80 16.53 -1.16
CA ALA A 159 -9.02 16.75 0.26
C ALA A 159 -9.54 15.48 0.98
N ARG A 160 -10.50 14.76 0.37
CA ARG A 160 -10.98 13.48 0.92
C ARG A 160 -9.88 12.42 0.97
N TYR A 161 -9.02 12.40 -0.04
CA TYR A 161 -7.88 11.49 -0.07
C TYR A 161 -6.88 11.82 1.04
N SER A 162 -6.50 13.09 1.18
CA SER A 162 -5.60 13.59 2.23
C SER A 162 -6.09 13.26 3.65
N THR A 163 -7.39 13.38 3.91
CA THR A 163 -7.97 13.02 5.22
C THR A 163 -7.80 11.54 5.53
N GLN A 164 -8.13 10.66 4.57
CA GLN A 164 -7.96 9.21 4.74
C GLN A 164 -6.49 8.83 4.90
N PHE A 165 -5.61 9.45 4.11
CA PHE A 165 -4.17 9.26 4.19
C PHE A 165 -3.63 9.63 5.58
N SER A 166 -4.02 10.79 6.10
CA SER A 166 -3.61 11.26 7.42
C SER A 166 -4.02 10.27 8.53
N GLN A 167 -5.25 9.75 8.47
CA GLN A 167 -5.72 8.72 9.41
C GLN A 167 -4.91 7.42 9.32
N HIS A 168 -4.61 6.97 8.09
CA HIS A 168 -3.81 5.77 7.86
C HIS A 168 -2.39 5.95 8.41
N TRP A 169 -1.78 7.10 8.10
CA TRP A 169 -0.43 7.40 8.51
C TRP A 169 -0.28 7.55 10.03
N GLN A 170 -1.20 8.26 10.70
CA GLN A 170 -1.21 8.38 12.16
C GLN A 170 -1.27 7.02 12.88
N ARG A 171 -2.02 6.06 12.33
CA ARG A 171 -2.08 4.69 12.89
C ARG A 171 -0.73 3.97 12.80
N LEU A 172 0.01 4.16 11.71
CA LEU A 172 1.35 3.57 11.55
C LEU A 172 2.36 4.18 12.53
N GLU A 173 2.32 5.50 12.70
CA GLU A 173 3.20 6.22 13.65
C GLU A 173 2.92 5.80 15.10
N ALA A 174 1.64 5.67 15.47
CA ALA A 174 1.24 5.18 16.78
C ALA A 174 1.71 3.73 17.03
N ALA A 175 1.59 2.85 16.04
CA ALA A 175 2.02 1.46 16.12
C ALA A 175 3.56 1.31 16.19
N THR A 176 4.30 2.25 15.59
CA THR A 176 5.76 2.31 15.72
C THR A 176 6.18 2.82 17.10
N SER A 177 5.52 3.86 17.59
CA SER A 177 5.84 4.50 18.88
C SER A 177 5.60 3.57 20.08
N SER A 178 4.54 2.76 20.05
CA SER A 178 4.26 1.78 21.12
C SER A 178 5.31 0.67 21.24
N ARG A 179 6.15 0.48 20.22
CA ARG A 179 7.26 -0.48 20.21
C ARG A 179 8.58 0.09 20.74
N GLY A 180 8.72 1.42 20.74
CA GLY A 180 9.95 2.13 21.13
C GLY A 180 10.07 2.44 22.63
N GLY A 181 9.15 1.97 23.47
CA GLY A 181 9.17 2.19 24.92
C GLY A 181 10.46 1.67 25.58
N PRO A 182 10.90 2.28 26.70
CA PRO A 182 12.26 2.13 27.20
C PRO A 182 12.57 0.68 27.56
N ARG A 183 13.68 0.17 27.01
CA ARG A 183 14.37 -0.99 27.59
C ARG A 183 15.08 -0.47 28.83
N LEU A 184 14.54 -0.82 30.00
CA LEU A 184 15.25 -0.71 31.28
C LEU A 184 16.49 -1.61 31.26
#